data_AF-A0A176XA29-F1
#
_entry.id   AF-A0A176XA29-F1
#
_cell.length_a   1.000
_cell.length_b   1.000
_cell.length_c   1.000
_cell.angle_alpha   90.00
_cell.angle_beta   90.00
_cell.angle_gamma   90.00
#
_symmetry.space_group_name_H-M   'P 1'
#
loop_
_entity.id
_entity.type
_entity.pdbx_description
1 polymer ?
#
loop_
_entity_poly.entity_id
_entity_poly.type
_entity_poly.pdbx_seq_one_letter_code
_entity_poly.pdbx_strand_id
1 'polypeptide(L)'
;MIDFSFIHDRVASLYCADNRRPPLDPTLMFKALFIGYLFGVHSKRQMVRESEVNVAYRWFLRPKLTDRVFDASTLSQNRRRRFNDTSVAQDTQASA
;
A
#
# COMPACT_ATOMS: atom_id res chain seq x y z
N MET A 1 10.48 -15.82 -1.57
CA MET A 1 9.33 -14.88 -1.50
C MET A 1 9.75 -13.78 -0.53
N ILE A 2 9.59 -12.49 -0.87
CA ILE A 2 9.98 -11.37 0.01
C ILE A 2 8.96 -11.29 1.16
N ASP A 3 9.46 -11.24 2.39
CA ASP A 3 8.63 -11.04 3.57
C ASP A 3 8.41 -9.54 3.82
N PHE A 4 7.15 -9.14 3.94
CA PHE A 4 6.74 -7.76 4.19
C PHE A 4 6.23 -7.56 5.63
N SER A 5 6.35 -8.56 6.50
CA SER A 5 5.89 -8.50 7.89
C SER A 5 6.52 -7.34 8.66
N PHE A 6 7.78 -6.99 8.35
CA PHE A 6 8.49 -5.85 8.93
C PHE A 6 7.76 -4.50 8.76
N ILE A 7 6.92 -4.38 7.72
CA ILE A 7 6.13 -3.17 7.48
C ILE A 7 5.16 -2.99 8.63
N HIS A 8 4.43 -4.05 9.04
CA HIS A 8 3.50 -3.95 10.15
C HIS A 8 4.17 -3.44 11.42
N ASP A 9 5.36 -3.94 11.76
CA ASP A 9 6.11 -3.49 12.93
C ASP A 9 6.45 -2.00 12.86
N ARG A 10 6.82 -1.50 11.67
CA ARG A 10 7.21 -0.09 11.47
C ARG A 10 6.01 0.86 11.46
N VAL A 11 4.86 0.44 10.94
CA VAL A 11 3.63 1.26 10.89
C VAL A 11 2.69 1.01 12.06
N ALA A 12 2.95 0.05 12.95
CA ALA A 12 2.09 -0.29 14.07
C ALA A 12 1.70 0.92 14.91
N SER A 13 2.64 1.83 15.19
CA SER A 13 2.39 3.07 15.94
C SER A 13 1.40 4.02 15.26
N LEU A 14 1.30 3.96 13.93
CA LEU A 14 0.36 4.75 13.15
C LEU A 14 -1.01 4.08 13.04
N TYR A 15 -1.15 2.80 13.43
CA TYR A 15 -2.38 2.01 13.33
C TYR A 15 -2.96 1.67 14.70
N CYS A 16 -4.13 2.23 15.02
CA CYS A 16 -4.86 1.83 16.21
C CYS A 16 -5.46 0.43 15.98
N ALA A 17 -5.25 -0.49 16.92
CA ALA A 17 -5.77 -1.86 16.85
C ALA A 17 -7.31 -1.90 16.84
N ASP A 18 -7.97 -0.85 17.36
CA ASP A 18 -9.40 -0.83 17.65
C ASP A 18 -10.17 0.16 16.77
N ASN A 19 -10.06 0.00 15.46
CA ASN A 19 -10.80 0.82 14.49
C ASN A 19 -12.01 0.06 13.92
N ARG A 20 -13.22 0.52 14.26
CA ARG A 20 -14.49 -0.04 13.76
C ARG A 20 -14.61 -0.18 12.23
N ARG A 21 -13.84 0.61 11.46
CA ARG A 21 -13.61 0.40 10.02
C ARG A 21 -12.16 0.01 9.83
N PRO A 22 -11.86 -1.20 9.31
CA PRO A 22 -10.49 -1.62 9.10
C PRO A 22 -9.84 -0.64 8.10
N PRO A 23 -8.77 0.07 8.50
CA PRO A 23 -8.00 0.87 7.56
C PRO A 23 -7.39 -0.02 6.49
N LEU A 24 -7.05 0.57 5.34
CA LEU A 24 -6.33 -0.14 4.28
C LEU A 24 -5.08 -0.78 4.87
N ASP A 25 -4.87 -2.07 4.60
CA ASP A 25 -3.72 -2.80 5.08
C ASP A 25 -2.40 -2.08 4.70
N PRO A 26 -1.52 -1.75 5.66
CA PRO A 26 -0.29 -1.03 5.37
C PRO A 26 0.62 -1.79 4.40
N THR A 27 0.63 -3.12 4.47
CA THR A 27 1.41 -3.96 3.56
C THR A 27 0.88 -3.86 2.14
N LEU A 28 -0.43 -3.98 1.94
CA LEU A 28 -1.10 -3.75 0.65
C LEU A 28 -0.81 -2.34 0.11
N MET A 29 -0.86 -1.33 0.97
CA MET A 29 -0.59 0.05 0.59
C MET A 29 0.85 0.24 0.09
N PHE A 30 1.83 -0.32 0.81
CA PHE A 30 3.23 -0.29 0.42
C PHE A 30 3.45 -1.02 -0.90
N LYS A 31 2.92 -2.23 -1.05
CA LYS A 31 3.02 -3.01 -2.29
C LYS A 31 2.47 -2.26 -3.50
N ALA A 32 1.36 -1.55 -3.33
CA ALA A 32 0.80 -0.73 -4.40
C ALA A 32 1.75 0.42 -4.77
N LEU A 33 2.30 1.14 -3.80
CA LEU A 33 3.31 2.18 -4.04
C LEU A 33 4.58 1.62 -4.69
N PHE A 34 5.00 0.42 -4.29
CA PHE A 34 6.14 -0.28 -4.83
C PHE A 34 5.95 -0.64 -6.31
N ILE A 35 4.78 -1.16 -6.70
CA ILE A 35 4.41 -1.33 -8.11
C ILE A 35 4.48 0.00 -8.86
N GLY A 36 3.90 1.06 -8.29
CA GLY A 36 3.91 2.39 -8.90
C GLY A 36 5.32 2.94 -9.12
N TYR A 37 6.25 2.65 -8.20
CA TYR A 37 7.65 3.02 -8.32
C TYR A 37 8.38 2.20 -9.39
N LEU A 38 8.24 0.87 -9.37
CA LEU A 38 8.94 -0.03 -10.30
C LEU A 38 8.51 0.14 -11.76
N PHE A 39 7.21 0.37 -11.99
CA PHE A 39 6.64 0.41 -13.34
C PHE A 39 6.26 1.84 -13.80
N GLY A 40 6.64 2.87 -13.04
CA GLY A 40 6.38 4.27 -13.39
C GLY A 40 4.91 4.68 -13.36
N VAL A 41 4.05 3.98 -12.60
CA VAL A 41 2.63 4.31 -12.48
C VAL A 41 2.41 5.39 -11.42
N HIS A 42 2.39 6.65 -11.85
CA HIS A 42 2.24 7.79 -10.94
C HIS A 42 0.78 8.09 -10.55
N SER A 43 -0.18 7.64 -11.34
CA SER A 43 -1.60 7.88 -11.09
C SER A 43 -2.22 6.77 -10.23
N LYS A 44 -2.70 7.13 -9.03
CA LYS A 44 -3.36 6.20 -8.10
C LYS A 44 -4.56 5.50 -8.75
N ARG A 45 -5.31 6.22 -9.59
CA ARG A 45 -6.47 5.67 -10.33
C ARG A 45 -6.05 4.70 -11.41
N GLN A 46 -4.96 5.01 -12.11
CA GLN A 46 -4.39 4.11 -13.13
C GLN A 46 -3.88 2.83 -12.47
N MET A 47 -3.14 2.95 -11.37
CA MET A 47 -2.64 1.82 -10.61
C MET A 47 -3.76 0.88 -10.13
N VAL A 48 -4.89 1.43 -9.65
CA VAL A 48 -6.07 0.62 -9.28
C VAL A 48 -6.62 -0.13 -10.50
N ARG A 49 -6.82 0.55 -11.62
CA ARG A 49 -7.30 -0.09 -12.86
C ARG A 49 -6.36 -1.18 -13.36
N GLU A 50 -5.05 -0.91 -13.37
CA GLU A 50 -4.05 -1.90 -13.77
C GLU A 50 -4.05 -3.09 -12.80
N SER A 51 -4.26 -2.87 -11.51
CA SER A 51 -4.36 -3.97 -10.53
C SER A 51 -5.63 -4.82 -10.69
N GLU A 52 -6.68 -4.28 -11.31
CA GLU A 52 -7.92 -5.00 -11.60
C GLU A 52 -7.75 -5.94 -12.81
N VAL A 53 -6.96 -5.54 -13.81
CA VAL A 53 -6.78 -6.29 -15.08
C VAL A 53 -5.47 -7.10 -15.15
N ASN A 54 -4.41 -6.64 -14.48
CA ASN A 54 -3.09 -7.27 -14.51
C ASN A 54 -2.98 -8.35 -13.44
N VAL A 55 -2.95 -9.61 -13.88
CA VAL A 55 -2.85 -10.78 -13.00
C VAL A 55 -1.58 -10.78 -12.16
N ALA A 56 -0.46 -10.25 -12.66
CA ALA A 56 0.79 -10.18 -11.90
C ALA A 56 0.69 -9.19 -10.73
N TYR A 57 0.09 -8.02 -10.96
CA TYR A 57 -0.14 -7.03 -9.89
C TYR A 57 -1.10 -7.58 -8.85
N ARG A 58 -2.16 -8.25 -9.31
CA ARG A 58 -3.10 -8.93 -8.43
C ARG A 58 -2.40 -10.00 -7.59
N TRP A 59 -1.62 -10.88 -8.21
CA TRP A 59 -0.87 -11.91 -7.51
C TRP A 59 0.06 -11.32 -6.43
N PHE A 60 0.72 -10.20 -6.73
CA PHE A 60 1.62 -9.53 -5.78
C PHE A 60 0.88 -8.88 -4.61
N LEU A 61 -0.22 -8.18 -4.90
CA LEU A 61 -1.06 -7.51 -3.91
C LEU A 61 -1.85 -8.50 -3.03
N ARG A 62 -2.04 -9.75 -3.47
CA ARG A 62 -2.80 -10.81 -2.77
C ARG A 62 -4.29 -10.48 -2.48
N PRO A 63 -5.05 -9.69 -3.28
CA PRO A 63 -6.49 -9.65 -3.13
C PRO A 63 -7.10 -10.94 -3.72
N LYS A 64 -8.31 -11.33 -3.28
CA LYS A 64 -9.03 -12.44 -3.93
C LYS A 64 -9.30 -12.10 -5.39
N LEU A 65 -9.50 -13.13 -6.23
CA LEU A 65 -9.68 -12.98 -7.68
C LEU A 65 -10.97 -12.22 -8.07
N THR A 66 -11.96 -12.19 -7.19
CA THR A 66 -13.24 -11.50 -7.38
C THR A 66 -13.32 -10.15 -6.67
N ASP A 67 -12.46 -9.93 -5.67
CA ASP A 67 -12.57 -8.76 -4.80
C ASP A 67 -11.98 -7.52 -5.46
N ARG A 68 -12.62 -6.37 -5.22
CA ARG A 68 -12.06 -5.08 -5.60
C ARG A 68 -10.75 -4.83 -4.83
N VAL A 69 -9.70 -4.41 -5.52
CA VAL A 69 -8.34 -4.29 -4.96
C VAL A 69 -8.29 -3.27 -3.81
N PHE A 70 -8.57 -2.00 -4.09
CA PHE A 70 -8.80 -0.93 -3.11
C PHE A 70 -9.29 0.33 -3.83
N ASP A 71 -9.78 1.31 -3.08
CA ASP A 71 -10.17 2.59 -3.66
C ASP A 71 -8.99 3.57 -3.75
N ALA A 72 -8.84 4.23 -4.90
CA ALA A 72 -7.78 5.21 -5.13
C ALA A 72 -7.84 6.39 -4.15
N SER A 73 -9.04 6.75 -3.66
CA SER A 73 -9.20 7.80 -2.65
C SER A 73 -8.66 7.37 -1.29
N THR A 74 -8.81 6.10 -0.91
CA THR A 74 -8.27 5.55 0.34
C THR A 74 -6.75 5.64 0.34
N LEU A 75 -6.11 5.23 -0.75
CA LEU A 75 -4.66 5.38 -0.92
C LEU A 75 -4.22 6.85 -0.84
N SER A 76 -5.00 7.74 -1.45
CA SER A 76 -4.71 9.16 -1.46
C SER A 76 -4.83 9.80 -0.08
N GLN A 77 -5.86 9.46 0.67
CA GLN A 77 -6.09 9.98 2.03
C GLN A 77 -5.06 9.43 3.02
N ASN A 78 -4.73 8.13 2.94
CA ASN A 78 -3.68 7.56 3.79
C ASN A 78 -2.34 8.26 3.54
N ARG A 79 -1.93 8.44 2.28
CA ARG A 79 -0.66 9.14 1.97
C ARG A 79 -0.62 10.56 2.51
N ARG A 80 -1.73 11.30 2.40
CA ARG A 80 -1.80 12.72 2.78
C ARG A 80 -1.94 12.95 4.29
N ARG A 81 -2.61 12.04 5.01
CA ARG A 81 -2.93 12.22 6.45
C ARG A 81 -2.07 11.41 7.39
N ARG A 82 -1.54 10.26 6.92
CA ARG A 82 -0.92 9.25 7.79
C ARG A 82 0.58 9.09 7.59
N PHE A 83 1.09 9.49 6.42
CA PHE A 83 2.51 9.31 6.04
C PHE A 83 3.22 10.63 5.69
N ASN A 84 2.52 11.77 5.71
CA ASN A 84 3.08 13.05 5.29
C ASN A 84 3.99 13.69 6.36
N ASP A 85 3.72 13.42 7.64
CA ASP A 85 4.43 14.03 8.78
C ASP A 85 5.28 12.99 9.56
N THR A 86 5.56 11.83 8.95
CA THR A 86 6.29 10.74 9.60
C THR A 86 7.55 10.38 8.81
N SER A 87 8.70 10.27 9.48
CA SER A 87 9.99 9.88 8.86
C SER A 87 9.96 8.49 8.21
N VAL A 88 8.92 7.69 8.48
CA VAL A 88 8.74 6.32 7.98
C VAL A 88 8.86 6.24 6.45
N ALA A 89 8.39 7.25 5.72
CA ALA A 89 8.52 7.28 4.25
C ALA A 89 9.97 7.54 3.77
N GLN A 90 10.80 8.22 4.57
CA GLN A 90 12.18 8.58 4.24
C GLN A 90 13.19 7.52 4.74
N ASP A 91 12.92 6.87 5.87
CA ASP A 91 13.80 5.86 6.47
C ASP A 91 13.91 4.57 5.64
N THR A 92 13.05 4.36 4.64
CA THR A 92 13.09 3.16 3.79
C THR A 92 14.18 3.23 2.70
N GLN A 93 14.88 4.37 2.58
CA GLN A 93 15.97 4.56 1.59
C GLN A 93 17.39 4.40 2.19
N ALA A 94 17.54 4.14 3.49
CA ALA A 94 18.83 4.17 4.19
C ALA A 94 19.33 2.79 4.68
N SER A 95 18.89 1.68 4.08
CA SER A 95 19.49 0.36 4.32
C SER A 95 19.63 -0.38 2.99
N ALA A 96 20.60 0.06 2.22
CA ALA A 96 21.25 -0.66 1.13
C ALA A 96 22.77 -0.48 1.29
#